data_AF-A0A351DNV1-F1
#
_entry.id   AF-A0A351DNV1-F1
#
_cell.length_a   1.000
_cell.length_b   1.000
_cell.length_c   1.000
_cell.angle_alpha   90.00
_cell.angle_beta   90.00
_cell.angle_gamma   90.00
#
_symmetry.space_group_name_H-M   'P 1'
#
loop_
_entity.id
_entity.type
_entity.pdbx_description
1 polymer ?
#
loop_
_entity_poly.entity_id
_entity_poly.type
_entity_poly.pdbx_seq_one_letter_code
_entity_poly.pdbx_strand_id
1 'polypeptide(L)'
;MIILRYFSREILETTAGVSLVLLLVVLSGRFIQFLEKTANGELSVELMLTMILWRIPSSLELILPLALTLSVLLVMSRMNQESELTILRAAGYSNTRLFAIVLVPAALVAVLVGWLSLVLSPEVARELDRQVVAKENLTVFDTVVPGRFQTDKSGRLIYAESISEDRESLIDVFIVEPSESKETEVFLTGQTARQELNGGEKYLVLFDGYRHIGTETALDWEISKFDRYLIRLSPETENRPDSLDTKS
;
A
#
# COMPACT_ATOMS: atom_id res chain seq x y z
N MET A 1 4.63 -2.94 -46.55
CA MET A 1 5.30 -2.49 -45.32
C MET A 1 4.78 -1.16 -44.77
N ILE A 2 4.39 -0.20 -45.62
CA ILE A 2 3.93 1.13 -45.18
C ILE A 2 2.68 1.05 -44.28
N ILE A 3 1.65 0.28 -44.70
CA ILE A 3 0.41 0.06 -43.94
C ILE A 3 0.71 -0.47 -42.53
N LEU A 4 1.53 -1.51 -42.40
CA LEU A 4 1.83 -2.12 -41.10
C LEU A 4 2.48 -1.13 -40.12
N ARG A 5 3.34 -0.24 -40.65
CA ARG A 5 4.03 0.80 -39.88
C ARG A 5 3.10 1.94 -39.49
N TYR A 6 2.17 2.33 -40.35
CA TYR A 6 1.11 3.30 -40.06
C TYR A 6 0.23 2.81 -38.89
N PHE A 7 -0.31 1.60 -39.00
CA PHE A 7 -1.19 1.02 -37.97
C PHE A 7 -0.47 0.80 -36.64
N SER A 8 0.74 0.25 -36.68
CA SER A 8 1.51 0.01 -35.44
C SER A 8 1.79 1.32 -34.73
N ARG A 9 2.12 2.38 -35.48
CA ARG A 9 2.34 3.72 -34.92
C ARG A 9 1.05 4.27 -34.31
N GLU A 10 -0.06 4.16 -35.01
CA GLU A 10 -1.34 4.70 -34.53
C GLU A 10 -1.85 3.97 -33.27
N ILE A 11 -1.70 2.64 -33.22
CA ILE A 11 -2.00 1.84 -32.02
C ILE A 11 -1.09 2.27 -30.86
N LEU A 12 0.22 2.42 -31.09
CA LEU A 12 1.17 2.80 -30.03
C LEU A 12 0.94 4.24 -29.54
N GLU A 13 0.67 5.19 -30.43
CA GLU A 13 0.35 6.58 -30.07
C GLU A 13 -0.96 6.64 -29.26
N THR A 14 -1.99 5.90 -29.69
CA THR A 14 -3.25 5.81 -28.94
C THR A 14 -3.05 5.10 -27.59
N THR A 15 -2.20 4.06 -27.53
CA THR A 15 -1.85 3.35 -26.28
C THR A 15 -1.14 4.27 -25.31
N ALA A 16 -0.17 5.05 -25.78
CA ALA A 16 0.51 6.06 -24.97
C ALA A 16 -0.49 7.09 -24.42
N GLY A 17 -1.38 7.63 -25.26
CA GLY A 17 -2.41 8.58 -24.83
C GLY A 17 -3.38 8.01 -23.79
N VAL A 18 -3.94 6.82 -24.04
CA VAL A 18 -4.86 6.15 -23.11
C VAL A 18 -4.15 5.79 -21.80
N SER A 19 -2.91 5.28 -21.87
CA SER A 19 -2.13 4.95 -20.68
C SER A 19 -1.84 6.17 -19.82
N LEU A 20 -1.55 7.33 -20.44
CA LEU A 20 -1.31 8.58 -19.73
C LEU A 20 -2.58 9.04 -18.98
N VAL A 21 -3.73 8.99 -19.65
CA VAL A 21 -5.01 9.35 -19.01
C VAL A 21 -5.32 8.41 -17.84
N LEU A 22 -5.21 7.10 -18.04
CA LEU A 22 -5.44 6.12 -16.97
C LEU A 22 -4.46 6.29 -15.81
N LEU A 23 -3.19 6.58 -16.10
CA LEU A 23 -2.17 6.85 -15.09
C LEU A 23 -2.53 8.08 -14.27
N LEU A 24 -2.95 9.18 -14.90
CA LEU A 24 -3.40 10.38 -14.19
C LEU A 24 -4.60 10.11 -13.28
N VAL A 25 -5.58 9.33 -13.73
CA VAL A 25 -6.74 8.95 -12.92
C VAL A 25 -6.31 8.15 -11.68
N VAL A 26 -5.45 7.14 -11.85
CA VAL A 26 -4.96 6.30 -10.75
C VAL A 26 -4.09 7.11 -9.78
N LEU A 27 -3.18 7.95 -10.29
CA LEU A 27 -2.32 8.79 -9.47
C LEU A 27 -3.12 9.84 -8.71
N SER A 28 -4.15 10.44 -9.31
CA SER A 28 -5.02 11.41 -8.64
C SER A 28 -5.71 10.81 -7.42
N GLY A 29 -6.29 9.61 -7.56
CA GLY A 29 -6.93 8.92 -6.42
C GLY A 29 -5.94 8.63 -5.28
N ARG A 30 -4.71 8.21 -5.61
CA ARG A 30 -3.66 7.97 -4.61
C ARG A 30 -3.10 9.25 -4.00
N PHE A 31 -2.99 10.31 -4.79
CA PHE A 31 -2.52 11.62 -4.35
C PHE A 31 -3.42 12.16 -3.24
N ILE A 32 -4.74 12.05 -3.39
CA ILE A 32 -5.71 12.45 -2.36
C ILE A 32 -5.46 11.69 -1.05
N GLN A 33 -5.25 10.38 -1.11
CA GLN A 33 -4.99 9.55 0.08
C GLN A 33 -3.69 9.94 0.81
N PHE A 34 -2.63 10.26 0.07
CA PHE A 34 -1.38 10.68 0.70
C PHE A 34 -1.42 12.13 1.19
N LEU A 35 -2.17 12.99 0.51
CA LEU A 35 -2.39 14.37 0.94
C LEU A 35 -3.13 14.40 2.28
N GLU A 36 -4.13 13.54 2.47
CA GLU A 36 -4.83 13.39 3.75
C GLU A 36 -3.88 13.04 4.90
N LYS A 37 -2.98 12.06 4.69
CA LYS A 37 -1.98 11.68 5.69
C LYS A 37 -0.97 12.79 5.97
N THR A 38 -0.57 13.51 4.93
CA THR A 38 0.32 14.68 5.06
C THR A 38 -0.36 15.80 5.84
N ALA A 39 -1.65 16.05 5.60
CA ALA A 39 -2.45 17.04 6.31
C ALA A 39 -2.65 16.68 7.80
N ASN A 40 -2.68 15.38 8.11
CA ASN A 40 -2.72 14.86 9.48
C ASN A 40 -1.35 14.91 10.19
N GLY A 41 -0.28 15.31 9.50
CA GLY A 41 1.08 15.39 10.05
C GLY A 41 1.82 14.05 10.10
N GLU A 42 1.28 13.00 9.49
CA GLU A 42 1.86 11.64 9.52
C GLU A 42 3.03 11.48 8.53
N LEU A 43 3.10 12.33 7.49
CA LEU A 43 4.04 12.22 6.38
C LEU A 43 4.55 13.61 5.95
N SER A 44 5.83 13.71 5.59
CA SER A 44 6.37 14.93 4.96
C SER A 44 5.98 15.01 3.48
N VAL A 45 5.80 16.23 2.96
CA VAL A 45 5.41 16.47 1.55
C VAL A 45 6.42 15.86 0.56
N GLU A 46 7.71 15.94 0.90
CA GLU A 46 8.79 15.37 0.09
C GLU A 46 8.75 13.85 0.02
N LEU A 47 8.43 13.20 1.16
CA LEU A 47 8.27 11.76 1.23
C LEU A 47 7.02 11.32 0.45
N MET A 48 5.90 12.05 0.56
CA MET A 48 4.71 11.82 -0.25
C MET A 48 5.02 11.81 -1.76
N LEU A 49 5.70 12.85 -2.26
CA LEU A 49 6.03 12.96 -3.69
C LEU A 49 6.91 11.79 -4.15
N THR A 50 7.91 11.43 -3.36
CA THR A 50 8.77 10.28 -3.65
C THR A 50 7.98 8.97 -3.71
N MET A 51 7.06 8.74 -2.75
CA MET A 51 6.22 7.54 -2.73
C MET A 51 5.28 7.45 -3.94
N ILE A 52 4.74 8.59 -4.40
CA ILE A 52 3.89 8.65 -5.59
C ILE A 52 4.71 8.30 -6.84
N LEU A 53 5.92 8.85 -6.96
CA LEU A 53 6.80 8.61 -8.10
C LEU A 53 7.19 7.12 -8.22
N TRP A 54 7.51 6.49 -7.08
CA TRP A 54 7.77 5.06 -7.00
C TRP A 54 6.58 4.18 -7.36
N ARG A 55 5.36 4.72 -7.32
CA ARG A 55 4.13 3.99 -7.66
C ARG A 55 3.84 3.98 -9.16
N ILE A 56 4.42 4.91 -9.93
CA ILE A 56 4.19 5.04 -11.37
C ILE A 56 4.51 3.74 -12.11
N PRO A 57 5.67 3.09 -11.90
CA PRO A 57 6.02 1.91 -12.67
C PRO A 57 5.13 0.69 -12.36
N SER A 58 4.79 0.50 -11.09
CA SER A 58 3.84 -0.54 -10.66
C SER A 58 2.44 -0.30 -11.25
N SER A 59 2.02 0.96 -11.37
CA SER A 59 0.73 1.28 -12.00
C SER A 59 0.77 1.02 -13.51
N LEU A 60 1.89 1.34 -14.18
CA LEU A 60 2.09 1.08 -15.62
C LEU A 60 2.04 -0.41 -15.96
N GLU A 61 2.53 -1.28 -15.08
CA GLU A 61 2.46 -2.75 -15.27
C GLU A 61 1.02 -3.23 -15.50
N LEU A 62 0.06 -2.65 -14.77
CA LEU A 62 -1.36 -3.00 -14.88
C LEU A 62 -2.08 -2.17 -15.95
N ILE A 63 -1.70 -0.89 -16.13
CA ILE A 63 -2.33 0.03 -17.06
C ILE A 63 -2.00 -0.29 -18.51
N LEU A 64 -0.77 -0.69 -18.84
CA LEU A 64 -0.33 -0.86 -20.23
C LEU A 64 -1.11 -1.95 -20.99
N PRO A 65 -1.36 -3.16 -20.45
CA PRO A 65 -2.19 -4.17 -21.12
C PRO A 65 -3.64 -3.69 -21.33
N LEU A 66 -4.20 -3.00 -20.35
CA LEU A 66 -5.55 -2.43 -20.44
C LEU A 66 -5.62 -1.33 -21.49
N ALA A 67 -4.65 -0.41 -21.48
CA ALA A 67 -4.53 0.68 -22.43
C ALA A 67 -4.39 0.16 -23.86
N LEU A 68 -3.52 -0.84 -24.09
CA LEU A 68 -3.37 -1.46 -25.40
C LEU A 68 -4.70 -2.04 -25.90
N THR A 69 -5.43 -2.75 -25.04
CA THR A 69 -6.73 -3.34 -25.40
C THR A 69 -7.73 -2.27 -25.83
N LEU A 70 -7.84 -1.19 -25.05
CA LEU A 70 -8.71 -0.06 -25.37
C LEU A 70 -8.27 0.65 -26.65
N SER A 71 -6.98 0.86 -26.83
CA SER A 71 -6.43 1.52 -28.02
C SER A 71 -6.66 0.72 -29.29
N VAL A 72 -6.51 -0.60 -29.25
CA VAL A 72 -6.84 -1.46 -30.39
C VAL A 72 -8.33 -1.33 -30.74
N LEU A 73 -9.23 -1.32 -29.74
CA LEU A 73 -10.67 -1.12 -29.98
C LEU A 73 -10.96 0.24 -30.60
N LEU A 74 -10.36 1.32 -30.07
CA LEU A 74 -10.56 2.68 -30.55
C LEU A 74 -10.05 2.87 -31.98
N VAL A 75 -8.83 2.39 -32.27
CA VAL A 75 -8.24 2.47 -33.61
C VAL A 75 -9.07 1.65 -34.59
N MET A 76 -9.42 0.40 -34.27
CA MET A 76 -10.27 -0.42 -35.13
C MET A 76 -11.64 0.20 -35.37
N SER A 77 -12.25 0.82 -34.35
CA SER A 77 -13.51 1.54 -34.47
C SER A 77 -13.38 2.73 -35.44
N ARG A 78 -12.36 3.57 -35.27
CA ARG A 78 -12.11 4.73 -36.13
C ARG A 78 -11.87 4.30 -37.59
N MET A 79 -11.05 3.29 -37.80
CA MET A 79 -10.77 2.74 -39.13
C MET A 79 -11.99 2.13 -39.83
N ASN A 80 -12.91 1.58 -39.04
CA ASN A 80 -14.18 1.08 -39.58
C ASN A 80 -15.10 2.24 -39.99
N GLN A 81 -15.12 3.34 -39.23
CA GLN A 81 -15.89 4.56 -39.55
C GLN A 81 -15.32 5.28 -40.78
N GLU A 82 -14.00 5.36 -40.91
CA GLU A 82 -13.30 5.96 -42.05
C GLU A 82 -13.28 5.03 -43.29
N SER A 83 -13.92 3.86 -43.22
CA SER A 83 -13.96 2.83 -44.28
C SER A 83 -12.60 2.29 -44.72
N GLU A 84 -11.50 2.62 -44.04
CA GLU A 84 -10.15 2.12 -44.34
C GLU A 84 -10.06 0.60 -44.22
N LEU A 85 -10.69 0.04 -43.18
CA LEU A 85 -10.72 -1.40 -42.97
C LEU A 85 -11.47 -2.15 -44.09
N THR A 86 -12.54 -1.54 -44.61
CA THR A 86 -13.33 -2.06 -45.72
C THR A 86 -12.54 -2.02 -47.02
N ILE A 87 -11.83 -0.92 -47.30
CA ILE A 87 -10.95 -0.78 -48.46
C ILE A 87 -9.84 -1.85 -48.43
N LEU A 88 -9.22 -2.09 -47.28
CA LEU A 88 -8.19 -3.11 -47.14
C LEU A 88 -8.71 -4.53 -47.40
N ARG A 89 -9.90 -4.85 -46.88
CA ARG A 89 -10.56 -6.14 -47.16
C ARG A 89 -10.89 -6.28 -48.64
N ALA A 90 -11.40 -5.23 -49.28
CA ALA A 90 -11.67 -5.22 -50.73
C ALA A 90 -10.39 -5.36 -51.57
N ALA A 91 -9.26 -4.82 -51.09
CA ALA A 91 -7.93 -4.99 -51.67
C ALA A 91 -7.30 -6.38 -51.41
N GLY A 92 -8.04 -7.30 -50.79
CA GLY A 92 -7.60 -8.68 -50.58
C GLY A 92 -6.77 -8.92 -49.31
N TYR A 93 -6.77 -8.00 -48.34
CA TYR A 93 -6.16 -8.28 -47.03
C TYR A 93 -7.01 -9.27 -46.24
N SER A 94 -6.41 -10.41 -45.88
CA SER A 94 -7.04 -11.39 -45.00
C SER A 94 -7.11 -10.89 -43.55
N ASN A 95 -8.10 -11.39 -42.79
CA ASN A 95 -8.22 -11.11 -41.35
C ASN A 95 -6.98 -11.54 -40.55
N THR A 96 -6.28 -12.60 -40.99
CA THR A 96 -5.02 -13.05 -40.36
C THR A 96 -3.91 -12.00 -40.51
N ARG A 97 -3.85 -11.31 -41.64
CA ARG A 97 -2.87 -10.26 -41.89
C ARG A 97 -3.19 -9.01 -41.06
N LEU A 98 -4.47 -8.69 -40.88
CA LEU A 98 -4.92 -7.64 -39.98
C LEU A 98 -4.60 -7.96 -38.51
N PHE A 99 -4.74 -9.21 -38.10
CA PHE A 99 -4.36 -9.65 -36.76
C PHE A 99 -2.85 -9.53 -36.52
N ALA A 100 -2.03 -9.91 -37.51
CA ALA A 100 -0.58 -9.76 -37.45
C ALA A 100 -0.13 -8.30 -37.28
N ILE A 101 -0.91 -7.33 -37.77
CA ILE A 101 -0.65 -5.90 -37.57
C ILE A 101 -0.80 -5.49 -36.10
N VAL A 102 -1.75 -6.07 -35.36
CA VAL A 102 -1.95 -5.82 -33.92
C VAL A 102 -0.91 -6.57 -33.08
N LEU A 103 -0.43 -7.72 -33.57
CA LEU A 103 0.53 -8.55 -32.85
C LEU A 103 1.87 -7.83 -32.62
N VAL A 104 2.31 -7.00 -33.55
CA VAL A 104 3.58 -6.24 -33.44
C VAL A 104 3.59 -5.24 -32.27
N PRO A 105 2.63 -4.29 -32.17
CA PRO A 105 2.55 -3.40 -31.01
C PRO A 105 2.23 -4.17 -29.73
N ALA A 106 1.43 -5.24 -29.79
CA ALA A 106 1.18 -6.09 -28.62
C ALA A 106 2.46 -6.76 -28.10
N ALA A 107 3.32 -7.27 -28.98
CA ALA A 107 4.60 -7.86 -28.60
C ALA A 107 5.54 -6.81 -28.01
N LEU A 108 5.60 -5.59 -28.57
CA LEU A 108 6.40 -4.50 -28.01
C LEU A 108 5.94 -4.10 -26.60
N VAL A 109 4.63 -3.95 -26.41
CA VAL A 109 4.06 -3.66 -25.09
C VAL A 109 4.29 -4.83 -24.12
N ALA A 110 4.15 -6.08 -24.59
CA ALA A 110 4.40 -7.26 -23.77
C ALA A 110 5.87 -7.37 -23.33
N VAL A 111 6.84 -7.05 -24.19
CA VAL A 111 8.26 -6.99 -23.82
C VAL A 111 8.50 -5.88 -22.81
N LEU A 112 7.88 -4.71 -22.99
CA LEU A 112 8.03 -3.58 -22.06
C LEU A 112 7.40 -3.87 -20.69
N VAL A 113 6.20 -4.45 -20.65
CA VAL A 113 5.54 -4.91 -19.42
C VAL A 113 6.32 -6.05 -18.79
N GLY A 114 6.81 -7.01 -19.58
CA GLY A 114 7.66 -8.10 -19.10
C GLY A 114 8.96 -7.58 -18.49
N TRP A 115 9.58 -6.57 -19.08
CA TRP A 115 10.75 -5.90 -18.52
C TRP A 115 10.43 -5.18 -17.20
N LEU A 116 9.32 -4.42 -17.16
CA LEU A 116 8.82 -3.78 -15.93
C LEU A 116 8.55 -4.81 -14.83
N SER A 117 7.92 -5.93 -15.17
CA SER A 117 7.55 -6.99 -14.22
C SER A 117 8.77 -7.78 -13.73
N LEU A 118 9.69 -8.15 -14.62
CA LEU A 118 10.82 -9.01 -14.28
C LEU A 118 11.99 -8.27 -13.65
N VAL A 119 12.18 -6.98 -13.96
CA VAL A 119 13.28 -6.19 -13.41
C VAL A 119 12.78 -5.30 -12.27
N LEU A 120 11.70 -4.56 -12.52
CA LEU A 120 11.26 -3.53 -11.60
C LEU A 120 10.39 -4.07 -10.47
N SER A 121 9.52 -5.04 -10.74
CA SER A 121 8.66 -5.63 -9.71
C SER A 121 9.44 -6.36 -8.60
N PRO A 122 10.51 -7.16 -8.86
CA PRO A 122 11.32 -7.71 -7.77
C PRO A 122 12.18 -6.65 -7.06
N GLU A 123 12.56 -5.56 -7.73
CA GLU A 123 13.35 -4.49 -7.12
C GLU A 123 12.48 -3.60 -6.23
N VAL A 124 11.25 -3.30 -6.66
CA VAL A 124 10.21 -2.65 -5.85
C VAL A 124 9.75 -3.57 -4.73
N ALA A 125 9.58 -4.88 -4.95
CA ALA A 125 9.26 -5.81 -3.89
C ALA A 125 10.39 -5.93 -2.86
N ARG A 126 11.65 -5.97 -3.29
CA ARG A 126 12.81 -5.97 -2.38
C ARG A 126 12.96 -4.67 -1.61
N GLU A 127 12.68 -3.54 -2.24
CA GLU A 127 12.75 -2.24 -1.56
C GLU A 127 11.54 -2.02 -0.65
N LEU A 128 10.35 -2.49 -1.04
CA LEU A 128 9.18 -2.53 -0.18
C LEU A 128 9.41 -3.50 0.98
N ASP A 129 10.01 -4.66 0.78
CA ASP A 129 10.39 -5.59 1.85
C ASP A 129 11.48 -4.98 2.73
N ARG A 130 12.47 -4.28 2.18
CA ARG A 130 13.45 -3.55 2.98
C ARG A 130 12.81 -2.42 3.76
N GLN A 131 11.86 -1.70 3.18
CA GLN A 131 11.11 -0.68 3.88
C GLN A 131 10.18 -1.32 4.90
N VAL A 132 9.51 -2.44 4.62
CA VAL A 132 8.63 -3.16 5.55
C VAL A 132 9.44 -3.79 6.68
N VAL A 133 10.62 -4.33 6.43
CA VAL A 133 11.56 -4.86 7.45
C VAL A 133 12.23 -3.71 8.21
N ALA A 134 12.54 -2.58 7.55
CA ALA A 134 12.93 -1.35 8.24
C ALA A 134 11.76 -0.73 9.02
N LYS A 135 10.51 -0.98 8.62
CA LYS A 135 9.27 -0.63 9.31
C LYS A 135 8.87 -1.65 10.38
N GLU A 136 9.34 -2.88 10.31
CA GLU A 136 9.32 -3.79 11.46
C GLU A 136 10.31 -3.29 12.52
N ASN A 137 11.33 -2.51 12.14
CA ASN A 137 12.11 -1.74 13.11
C ASN A 137 11.49 -0.37 13.45
N LEU A 138 10.40 0.04 12.80
CA LEU A 138 9.58 1.15 13.31
C LEU A 138 8.80 0.62 14.51
N THR A 139 9.45 0.78 15.64
CA THR A 139 8.90 0.93 16.98
C THR A 139 7.44 1.44 16.95
N VAL A 140 6.57 0.94 17.85
CA VAL A 140 5.20 1.50 18.08
C VAL A 140 5.20 3.05 18.14
N PHE A 141 6.32 3.61 18.57
CA PHE A 141 6.70 5.01 18.71
C PHE A 141 6.69 5.82 17.40
N ASP A 142 6.94 5.19 16.25
CA ASP A 142 6.94 5.88 14.95
C ASP A 142 5.54 5.98 14.33
N THR A 143 4.58 5.22 14.85
CA THR A 143 3.18 5.27 14.44
C THR A 143 2.34 6.09 15.41
N VAL A 144 2.72 6.16 16.70
CA VAL A 144 2.00 6.95 17.70
C VAL A 144 2.29 8.44 17.52
N VAL A 145 1.31 9.18 16.99
CA VAL A 145 1.30 10.66 17.05
C VAL A 145 1.00 11.13 18.48
N PRO A 146 1.91 11.86 19.17
CA PRO A 146 1.65 12.35 20.51
C PRO A 146 0.48 13.34 20.56
N GLY A 147 -0.25 13.32 21.68
CA GLY A 147 -1.44 14.14 21.91
C GLY A 147 -2.73 13.66 21.22
N ARG A 148 -2.72 12.47 20.59
CA ARG A 148 -3.91 11.89 19.94
C ARG A 148 -4.15 10.44 20.35
N PHE A 149 -5.43 10.12 20.57
CA PHE A 149 -5.88 8.73 20.76
C PHE A 149 -5.86 7.98 19.44
N GLN A 150 -5.26 6.80 19.43
CA GLN A 150 -5.10 5.95 18.25
C GLN A 150 -5.47 4.51 18.59
N THR A 151 -6.15 3.83 17.67
CA THR A 151 -6.55 2.42 17.84
C THR A 151 -5.63 1.51 17.04
N ASP A 152 -5.01 0.53 17.70
CA ASP A 152 -4.24 -0.53 17.07
C ASP A 152 -5.18 -1.54 16.35
N LYS A 153 -4.63 -2.34 15.42
CA LYS A 153 -5.33 -3.43 14.72
C LYS A 153 -5.97 -4.44 15.68
N SER A 154 -5.41 -4.58 16.88
CA SER A 154 -5.96 -5.42 17.96
C SER A 154 -7.21 -4.83 18.64
N GLY A 155 -7.63 -3.61 18.29
CA GLY A 155 -8.74 -2.89 18.93
C GLY A 155 -8.36 -2.13 20.21
N ARG A 156 -7.07 -2.10 20.57
CA ARG A 156 -6.53 -1.38 21.74
C ARG A 156 -6.40 0.11 21.45
N LEU A 157 -6.90 0.95 22.33
CA LEU A 157 -6.72 2.41 22.27
C LEU A 157 -5.41 2.80 22.97
N ILE A 158 -4.58 3.61 22.34
CA ILE A 158 -3.29 4.07 22.87
C ILE A 158 -3.24 5.60 22.74
N TYR A 159 -2.77 6.25 23.80
CA TYR A 159 -2.49 7.67 23.87
C TYR A 159 -1.13 7.87 24.55
N ALA A 160 -0.36 8.84 24.06
CA ALA A 160 0.85 9.32 24.72
C ALA A 160 0.86 10.85 24.65
N GLU A 161 1.23 11.52 25.74
CA GLU A 161 1.29 12.98 25.76
C GLU A 161 2.43 13.51 24.89
N SER A 162 3.62 12.91 25.03
CA SER A 162 4.80 13.31 24.27
C SER A 162 5.75 12.13 24.05
N ILE A 163 6.77 12.38 23.22
CA ILE A 163 7.85 11.43 22.94
C ILE A 163 9.15 12.07 23.42
N SER A 164 10.01 11.28 24.05
CA SER A 164 11.34 11.73 24.48
C SER A 164 12.19 12.24 23.31
N GLU A 165 13.15 13.13 23.58
CA GLU A 165 14.02 13.74 22.56
C GLU A 165 14.84 12.71 21.77
N ASP A 166 15.21 11.61 22.43
CA ASP A 166 15.90 10.45 21.84
C ASP A 166 14.97 9.53 21.02
N ARG A 167 13.65 9.78 21.05
CA ARG A 167 12.60 8.95 20.45
C ARG A 167 12.56 7.50 20.94
N GLU A 168 13.17 7.19 22.08
CA GLU A 168 13.20 5.82 22.62
C GLU A 168 12.06 5.54 23.62
N SER A 169 11.38 6.59 24.10
CA SER A 169 10.30 6.46 25.07
C SER A 169 9.10 7.37 24.81
N LEU A 170 7.90 6.84 25.06
CA LEU A 170 6.65 7.61 25.17
C LEU A 170 6.53 8.11 26.60
N ILE A 171 6.02 9.32 26.77
CA ILE A 171 5.80 9.96 28.06
C ILE A 171 4.30 10.08 28.29
N ASP A 172 3.88 9.77 29.51
CA ASP A 172 2.48 9.78 29.96
C ASP A 172 1.56 9.03 29.02
N VAL A 173 1.64 7.71 29.12
CA VAL A 173 0.96 6.75 28.25
C VAL A 173 -0.32 6.29 28.90
N PHE A 174 -1.40 6.30 28.12
CA PHE A 174 -2.70 5.76 28.49
C PHE A 174 -3.13 4.71 27.46
N ILE A 175 -3.56 3.55 27.93
CA ILE A 175 -3.94 2.41 27.10
C ILE A 175 -5.28 1.85 27.57
N VAL A 176 -6.17 1.55 26.63
CA VAL A 176 -7.42 0.82 26.87
C VAL A 176 -7.36 -0.50 26.14
N GLU A 177 -7.43 -1.61 26.87
CA GLU A 177 -7.47 -2.94 26.25
C GLU A 177 -8.92 -3.35 25.96
N PRO A 178 -9.18 -3.93 24.77
CA PRO A 178 -10.47 -4.54 24.50
C PRO A 178 -10.59 -5.80 25.35
N SER A 179 -11.66 -5.89 26.13
CA SER A 179 -11.99 -7.08 26.90
C SER A 179 -12.92 -7.99 26.10
N GLU A 180 -12.75 -9.31 26.25
CA GLU A 180 -13.69 -10.30 25.71
C GLU A 180 -15.07 -10.22 26.36
N SER A 181 -15.12 -9.76 27.62
CA SER A 181 -16.37 -9.45 28.31
C SER A 181 -16.72 -7.99 28.11
N LYS A 182 -17.89 -7.71 27.52
CA LYS A 182 -18.42 -6.35 27.34
C LYS A 182 -18.55 -5.55 28.64
N GLU A 183 -18.54 -6.22 29.78
CA GLU A 183 -18.71 -5.60 31.09
C GLU A 183 -17.37 -5.24 31.74
N THR A 184 -16.24 -5.78 31.29
CA THR A 184 -14.94 -5.51 31.94
C THR A 184 -14.12 -4.52 31.12
N GLU A 185 -13.73 -3.41 31.71
CA GLU A 185 -12.84 -2.44 31.09
C GLU A 185 -11.47 -2.50 31.75
N VAL A 186 -10.42 -2.44 30.93
CA VAL A 186 -9.04 -2.45 31.40
C VAL A 186 -8.34 -1.20 30.91
N PHE A 187 -7.96 -0.35 31.86
CA PHE A 187 -7.19 0.87 31.62
C PHE A 187 -5.79 0.72 32.19
N LEU A 188 -4.79 1.15 31.42
CA LEU A 188 -3.42 1.22 31.88
C LEU A 188 -2.90 2.64 31.72
N THR A 189 -2.24 3.12 32.76
CA THR A 189 -1.47 4.37 32.75
C THR A 189 -0.03 4.04 33.06
N GLY A 190 0.91 4.76 32.45
CA GLY A 190 2.33 4.66 32.77
C GLY A 190 3.03 5.98 32.49
N GLN A 191 3.95 6.39 33.35
CA GLN A 191 4.72 7.63 33.16
C GLN A 191 5.63 7.55 31.94
N THR A 192 6.16 6.36 31.67
CA THR A 192 7.03 6.13 30.52
C THR A 192 6.71 4.79 29.91
N ALA A 193 6.72 4.68 28.58
CA ALA A 193 6.70 3.39 27.91
C ALA A 193 7.90 3.26 26.96
N ARG A 194 8.48 2.06 26.88
CA ARG A 194 9.58 1.72 25.96
C ARG A 194 9.29 0.40 25.27
N GLN A 195 9.77 0.24 24.05
CA GLN A 195 9.73 -1.07 23.40
C GLN A 195 11.00 -1.84 23.72
N GLU A 196 10.80 -3.06 24.23
CA GLU A 196 11.86 -4.01 24.49
C GLU A 196 11.64 -5.25 23.63
N LEU A 197 12.73 -5.79 23.08
CA LEU A 197 12.72 -7.10 22.41
C LEU A 197 13.10 -8.15 23.44
N ASN A 198 12.20 -9.09 23.73
CA ASN A 198 12.47 -10.20 24.64
C ASN A 198 12.18 -11.53 23.93
N GLY A 199 13.18 -12.40 23.83
CA GLY A 199 13.03 -13.72 23.20
C GLY A 199 12.68 -13.72 21.71
N GLY A 200 12.93 -12.62 20.99
CA GLY A 200 12.54 -12.45 19.58
C GLY A 200 11.14 -11.87 19.37
N GLU A 201 10.40 -11.60 20.45
CA GLU A 201 9.08 -10.96 20.42
C GLU A 201 9.17 -9.53 20.95
N LYS A 202 8.32 -8.63 20.42
CA LYS A 202 8.29 -7.22 20.81
C LYS A 202 7.29 -6.99 21.93
N TYR A 203 7.73 -6.28 22.95
CA TYR A 203 6.92 -5.89 24.09
C TYR A 203 6.93 -4.37 24.23
N LEU A 204 5.77 -3.78 24.47
CA LEU A 204 5.65 -2.43 24.99
C LEU A 204 5.69 -2.52 26.52
N VAL A 205 6.75 -2.00 27.12
CA VAL A 205 6.97 -2.01 28.57
C VAL A 205 6.59 -0.65 29.13
N LEU A 206 5.56 -0.62 29.98
CA LEU A 206 5.17 0.56 30.74
C LEU A 206 5.90 0.57 32.08
N PHE A 207 6.37 1.75 32.47
CA PHE A 207 7.07 2.01 33.72
C PHE A 207 6.22 2.90 34.62
N ASP A 208 6.27 2.61 35.92
CA ASP A 208 5.66 3.41 36.99
C ASP A 208 4.20 3.78 36.70
N GLY A 209 3.35 2.77 36.75
CA GLY A 209 1.98 2.87 36.25
C GLY A 209 0.92 2.22 37.11
N TYR A 210 -0.33 2.39 36.68
CA TYR A 210 -1.49 1.80 37.30
C TYR A 210 -2.32 1.05 36.27
N ARG A 211 -2.78 -0.14 36.64
CA ARG A 211 -3.76 -0.93 35.91
C ARG A 211 -5.08 -0.86 36.67
N HIS A 212 -6.11 -0.39 36.00
CA HIS A 212 -7.47 -0.35 36.50
C HIS A 212 -8.29 -1.41 35.76
N ILE A 213 -8.97 -2.26 36.51
CA ILE A 213 -9.91 -3.26 35.99
C ILE A 213 -11.22 -3.02 36.70
N GLY A 214 -12.31 -2.93 35.96
CA GLY A 214 -13.62 -2.71 36.56
C GLY A 214 -14.75 -2.85 35.55
N THR A 215 -15.95 -2.58 36.03
CA THR A 215 -17.18 -2.58 35.23
C THR A 215 -17.84 -1.21 35.37
N GLU A 216 -18.35 -0.61 34.29
CA GLU A 216 -19.00 0.71 34.34
C GLU A 216 -20.15 0.78 35.37
N THR A 217 -20.85 -0.34 35.57
CA THR A 217 -22.05 -0.46 36.41
C THR A 217 -21.76 -0.78 37.88
N ALA A 218 -20.53 -1.15 38.23
CA ALA A 218 -20.17 -1.57 39.58
C ALA A 218 -18.96 -0.79 40.12
N LEU A 219 -18.93 -0.57 41.43
CA LEU A 219 -17.87 0.19 42.11
C LEU A 219 -16.67 -0.69 42.54
N ASP A 220 -16.60 -1.92 42.05
CA ASP A 220 -15.58 -2.92 42.35
C ASP A 220 -14.33 -2.77 41.46
N TRP A 221 -13.74 -1.58 41.48
CA TRP A 221 -12.51 -1.31 40.76
C TRP A 221 -11.30 -1.98 41.42
N GLU A 222 -10.62 -2.84 40.68
CA GLU A 222 -9.30 -3.35 41.04
C GLU A 222 -8.23 -2.40 40.49
N ILE A 223 -7.45 -1.81 41.40
CA ILE A 223 -6.35 -0.91 41.04
C ILE A 223 -5.03 -1.58 41.45
N SER A 224 -4.23 -1.92 40.44
CA SER A 224 -2.91 -2.52 40.62
C SER A 224 -1.82 -1.53 40.24
N LYS A 225 -0.97 -1.17 41.20
CA LYS A 225 0.25 -0.40 40.93
C LYS A 225 1.35 -1.35 40.46
N PHE A 226 2.07 -0.97 39.41
CA PHE A 226 3.22 -1.72 38.90
C PHE A 226 4.42 -0.81 38.65
N ASP A 227 5.61 -1.36 38.86
CA ASP A 227 6.85 -0.70 38.47
C ASP A 227 7.17 -0.98 36.99
N ARG A 228 6.87 -2.19 36.51
CA ARG A 228 6.99 -2.59 35.10
C ARG A 228 5.80 -3.45 34.68
N TYR A 229 5.18 -3.10 33.57
CA TYR A 229 4.11 -3.88 32.95
C TYR A 229 4.41 -4.14 31.49
N LEU A 230 4.35 -5.41 31.08
CA LEU A 230 4.72 -5.83 29.73
C LEU A 230 3.46 -6.12 28.92
N ILE A 231 3.31 -5.38 27.83
CA ILE A 231 2.27 -5.62 26.83
C ILE A 231 2.91 -6.28 25.62
N ARG A 232 2.49 -7.49 25.30
CA ARG A 232 2.92 -8.15 24.07
C ARG A 232 2.33 -7.42 22.87
N LEU A 233 3.19 -7.07 21.92
CA LEU A 233 2.78 -6.59 20.61
C LEU A 233 2.71 -7.83 19.72
N SER A 234 1.50 -8.23 19.33
CA SER A 234 1.33 -9.37 18.43
C SER A 234 2.11 -9.11 17.14
N PRO A 235 2.96 -10.04 16.67
CA PRO A 235 3.58 -9.89 15.37
C PRO A 235 2.48 -9.86 14.31
N GLU A 236 2.67 -9.04 13.28
CA GLU A 236 1.79 -8.85 12.14
C GLU A 236 1.74 -10.13 11.26
N THR A 237 1.34 -11.26 11.84
CA THR A 237 1.44 -12.59 11.21
C THR A 237 0.09 -13.12 10.70
N GLU A 238 -1.03 -12.50 11.09
CA GLU A 238 -2.36 -13.01 10.69
C GLU A 238 -2.71 -12.75 9.22
N ASN A 239 -1.87 -12.01 8.48
CA ASN A 239 -1.98 -11.86 7.02
C ASN A 239 -0.68 -12.26 6.29
N ARG A 240 0.02 -13.31 6.75
CA ARG A 240 0.89 -14.04 5.82
C ARG A 240 -0.03 -14.79 4.86
N PRO A 241 -0.08 -14.47 3.55
CA PRO A 241 -0.64 -15.41 2.59
C PRO A 241 0.13 -16.73 2.78
N ASP A 242 -0.60 -17.85 2.81
CA ASP A 242 -0.02 -19.18 2.88
C ASP A 242 1.20 -19.22 1.97
N SER A 243 2.34 -19.61 2.54
CA SER A 243 3.56 -19.85 1.76
C SER A 243 3.15 -20.75 0.60
N LEU A 244 3.26 -20.24 -0.63
CA LEU A 244 3.02 -21.01 -1.82
C LEU A 244 3.91 -22.26 -1.72
N ASP A 245 3.23 -23.35 -1.41
CA ASP A 245 3.75 -24.68 -1.23
C ASP A 245 4.40 -25.04 -2.57
N THR A 246 5.68 -24.71 -2.71
CA THR A 246 6.48 -25.07 -3.88
C THR A 246 6.87 -26.52 -3.67
N LYS A 247 5.88 -27.40 -3.85
CA LYS A 247 6.15 -28.82 -4.09
C LYS A 247 6.97 -28.90 -5.37
N SER A 248 8.23 -29.28 -5.16
CA SER A 248 9.11 -29.83 -6.19
C SER A 248 8.51 -31.09 -6.81
#